data_AF-A0A2Z6NIL6-F1
#
_entry.id   AF-A0A2Z6NIL6-F1
#
_cell.length_a   1.000
_cell.length_b   1.000
_cell.length_c   1.000
_cell.angle_alpha   90.00
_cell.angle_beta   90.00
_cell.angle_gamma   90.00
#
_symmetry.space_group_name_H-M   'P 1'
#
loop_
_entity.id
_entity.type
_entity.pdbx_description
1 polymer ?
#
loop_
_entity_poly.entity_id
_entity_poly.type
_entity_poly.pdbx_seq_one_letter_code
_entity_poly.pdbx_strand_id
1 'polypeptide(L)'
;MELSKSDLEERMKMLAIGTNEDEEEGDTFAERAEAYYQKRPQLLSLLQDLYNGYITLSDRYTQTLAKHKHHSRHSSQVSTLEDGFYDQEEVISGVSQVDSDIESSISYQQMLPLMKGNLNLLDVDAIVAELVMKNVMCDFLVHEVGVMEKKYCESSRKSELQKSLLEVLESERLVLLNENAGLSYRVNTLVEENKELASESVFIKRKAGELAKCVLKMREDHRVYLLHRKIEDLQGQIHGLEKRNKEYYERLLRRENQENGGCMGNKGKNGGEGIALEVHVQMEKPRRFKWKEEGNSSRKNFDGKKKGHSLWKKLKNMDLLLCGTNPTCA
;
A
#
# COMPACT_ATOMS: atom_id res chain seq x y z
N MET A 1 12.26 -0.97 -52.34
CA MET A 1 11.90 -2.32 -51.89
C MET A 1 10.40 -2.41 -52.04
N GLU A 2 9.91 -2.99 -53.14
CA GLU A 2 8.45 -3.09 -53.37
C GLU A 2 7.89 -4.16 -52.43
N LEU A 3 7.19 -3.76 -51.37
CA LEU A 3 6.36 -4.70 -50.61
C LEU A 3 5.21 -5.14 -51.52
N SER A 4 5.23 -6.40 -51.93
CA SER A 4 4.18 -6.99 -52.75
C SER A 4 2.89 -7.13 -51.93
N LYS A 5 1.72 -7.06 -52.58
CA LYS A 5 0.41 -7.24 -51.92
C LYS A 5 0.35 -8.53 -51.09
N SER A 6 1.01 -9.58 -51.55
CA SER A 6 1.15 -10.86 -50.85
C SER A 6 1.95 -10.76 -49.55
N ASP A 7 3.00 -9.94 -49.49
CA ASP A 7 3.82 -9.74 -48.29
C ASP A 7 3.05 -9.00 -47.18
N LEU A 8 2.21 -8.03 -47.59
CA LEU A 8 1.30 -7.32 -46.69
C LEU A 8 0.19 -8.22 -46.15
N GLU A 9 -0.40 -9.06 -47.01
CA GLU A 9 -1.41 -10.06 -46.62
C GLU A 9 -0.81 -11.13 -45.68
N GLU A 10 0.43 -11.56 -45.92
CA GLU A 10 1.14 -12.51 -45.06
C GLU A 10 1.42 -11.91 -43.67
N ARG A 11 1.89 -10.65 -43.60
CA ARG A 11 2.08 -9.94 -42.32
C ARG A 11 0.78 -9.71 -41.57
N MET A 12 -0.29 -9.34 -42.27
CA MET A 12 -1.63 -9.20 -41.70
C MET A 12 -2.12 -10.53 -41.11
N LYS A 13 -1.86 -11.64 -41.80
CA LYS A 13 -2.21 -12.99 -41.33
C LYS A 13 -1.38 -13.42 -40.12
N MET A 14 -0.08 -13.14 -40.10
CA MET A 14 0.79 -13.45 -38.95
C MET A 14 0.36 -12.70 -37.68
N LEU A 15 -0.02 -11.42 -37.81
CA LEU A 15 -0.52 -10.62 -36.68
C LEU A 15 -1.95 -11.00 -36.27
N ALA A 16 -2.81 -11.37 -37.22
CA ALA A 16 -4.15 -11.89 -36.93
C ALA A 16 -4.11 -13.26 -36.23
N ILE A 17 -3.12 -14.11 -36.53
CA ILE A 17 -2.92 -15.38 -35.82
C ILE A 17 -2.42 -15.10 -34.40
N GLY A 18 -1.42 -14.23 -34.24
CA GLY A 18 -0.90 -13.82 -32.92
C GLY A 18 -1.80 -12.88 -32.12
N THR A 19 -3.06 -12.68 -32.51
CA THR A 19 -4.08 -11.97 -31.72
C THR A 19 -5.28 -12.85 -31.38
N ASN A 20 -5.49 -13.95 -32.12
CA ASN A 20 -6.56 -14.92 -31.86
C ASN A 20 -6.11 -16.07 -30.93
N GLU A 21 -4.81 -16.29 -30.75
CA GLU A 21 -4.29 -17.28 -29.79
C GLU A 21 -4.31 -16.77 -28.32
N ASP A 22 -4.64 -15.49 -28.09
CA ASP A 22 -4.51 -14.81 -26.80
C ASP A 22 -5.85 -14.43 -26.14
N GLU A 23 -6.92 -15.19 -26.35
CA GLU A 23 -8.15 -15.01 -25.55
C GLU A 23 -7.94 -15.29 -24.05
N GLU A 24 -6.72 -15.66 -23.62
CA GLU A 24 -6.38 -16.04 -22.24
C GLU A 24 -5.11 -15.36 -21.68
N GLU A 25 -4.62 -14.26 -22.26
CA GLU A 25 -3.45 -13.55 -21.73
C GLU A 25 -3.86 -12.44 -20.74
N GLY A 26 -4.16 -12.86 -19.50
CA GLY A 26 -4.34 -12.00 -18.33
C GLY A 26 -5.75 -12.05 -17.72
N ASP A 27 -5.87 -12.73 -16.57
CA ASP A 27 -7.11 -12.78 -15.78
C ASP A 27 -7.47 -11.38 -15.23
N THR A 28 -6.47 -10.52 -15.03
CA THR A 28 -6.63 -9.18 -14.47
C THR A 28 -6.58 -8.07 -15.51
N PHE A 29 -7.19 -6.92 -15.18
CA PHE A 29 -7.18 -5.74 -16.05
C PHE A 29 -5.75 -5.20 -16.29
N ALA A 30 -4.88 -5.27 -15.28
CA ALA A 30 -3.51 -4.77 -15.37
C ALA A 30 -2.68 -5.57 -16.37
N GLU A 31 -2.76 -6.90 -16.34
CA GLU A 31 -2.06 -7.79 -17.27
C GLU A 31 -2.53 -7.58 -18.71
N ARG A 32 -3.85 -7.43 -18.93
CA ARG A 32 -4.38 -7.11 -20.26
C ARG A 32 -3.89 -5.76 -20.78
N ALA A 33 -3.80 -4.76 -19.91
CA ALA A 33 -3.26 -3.45 -20.28
C ALA A 33 -1.77 -3.56 -20.66
N GLU A 34 -0.97 -4.30 -19.88
CA GLU A 34 0.44 -4.52 -20.15
C GLU A 34 0.66 -5.26 -21.48
N ALA A 35 -0.05 -6.37 -21.72
CA ALA A 35 0.01 -7.12 -22.97
C ALA A 35 -0.36 -6.25 -24.18
N TYR A 36 -1.38 -5.39 -24.06
CA TYR A 36 -1.73 -4.43 -25.10
C TYR A 36 -0.58 -3.45 -25.40
N TYR A 37 0.03 -2.85 -24.37
CA TYR A 37 1.11 -1.91 -24.57
C TYR A 37 2.38 -2.54 -25.15
N GLN A 38 2.64 -3.83 -24.87
CA GLN A 38 3.73 -4.59 -25.49
C GLN A 38 3.49 -4.89 -26.97
N LYS A 39 2.23 -5.14 -27.38
CA LYS A 39 1.83 -5.44 -28.78
C LYS A 39 1.60 -4.16 -29.63
N ARG A 40 1.50 -3.00 -28.98
CA ARG A 40 1.22 -1.70 -29.63
C ARG A 40 2.24 -1.30 -30.71
N PRO A 41 3.57 -1.47 -30.51
CA PRO A 41 4.55 -1.09 -31.54
C PRO A 41 4.38 -1.87 -32.85
N GLN A 42 4.09 -3.17 -32.77
CA GLN A 42 3.90 -4.04 -33.94
C GLN A 42 2.62 -3.65 -34.69
N LEU A 43 1.56 -3.31 -33.97
CA LEU A 43 0.31 -2.83 -34.56
C LEU A 43 0.48 -1.48 -35.27
N LEU A 44 1.24 -0.55 -34.67
CA LEU A 44 1.57 0.73 -35.29
C LEU A 44 2.41 0.55 -36.57
N SER A 45 3.37 -0.37 -36.54
CA SER A 45 4.19 -0.72 -37.71
C SER A 45 3.33 -1.25 -38.86
N LEU A 46 2.39 -2.16 -38.56
CA LEU A 46 1.46 -2.68 -39.57
C LEU A 46 0.56 -1.57 -40.14
N LEU A 47 0.04 -0.68 -39.29
CA LEU A 47 -0.82 0.42 -39.73
C LEU A 47 -0.05 1.36 -40.68
N GLN A 48 1.21 1.64 -40.38
CA GLN A 48 2.07 2.43 -41.25
C GLN A 48 2.31 1.74 -42.60
N ASP A 49 2.57 0.44 -42.60
CA ASP A 49 2.73 -0.36 -43.83
C ASP A 49 1.45 -0.35 -44.69
N LEU A 50 0.28 -0.53 -44.07
CA LEU A 50 -1.03 -0.45 -44.73
C LEU A 50 -1.28 0.93 -45.34
N TYR A 51 -1.00 2.00 -44.57
CA TYR A 51 -1.14 3.38 -45.03
C TYR A 51 -0.24 3.66 -46.23
N ASN A 52 1.05 3.30 -46.14
CA ASN A 52 2.00 3.47 -47.24
C ASN A 52 1.58 2.67 -48.49
N GLY A 53 1.07 1.45 -48.30
CA GLY A 53 0.51 0.63 -49.38
C GLY A 53 -0.70 1.27 -50.05
N TYR A 54 -1.62 1.85 -49.26
CA TYR A 54 -2.77 2.59 -49.77
C TYR A 54 -2.34 3.82 -50.58
N ILE A 55 -1.42 4.64 -50.07
CA ILE A 55 -0.89 5.81 -50.77
C ILE A 55 -0.27 5.40 -52.11
N THR A 56 0.59 4.37 -52.10
CA THR A 56 1.24 3.86 -53.31
C THR A 56 0.23 3.36 -54.34
N LEU A 57 -0.84 2.69 -53.89
CA LEU A 57 -1.90 2.21 -54.78
C LEU A 57 -2.73 3.38 -55.35
N SER A 58 -3.08 4.35 -54.52
CA SER A 58 -3.79 5.57 -54.89
C SER A 58 -3.01 6.40 -55.92
N ASP A 59 -1.70 6.54 -55.72
CA ASP A 59 -0.82 7.25 -56.66
C ASP A 59 -0.75 6.55 -58.01
N ARG A 60 -0.61 5.22 -58.02
CA ARG A 60 -0.63 4.43 -59.27
C ARG A 60 -1.99 4.52 -59.98
N TYR A 61 -3.09 4.48 -59.23
CA TYR A 61 -4.43 4.65 -59.80
C TYR A 61 -4.60 6.04 -60.43
N THR A 62 -4.21 7.09 -59.72
CA THR A 62 -4.23 8.48 -60.21
C THR A 62 -3.35 8.65 -61.45
N GLN A 63 -2.15 8.06 -61.44
CA GLN A 63 -1.24 8.10 -62.58
C GLN A 63 -1.78 7.33 -63.79
N THR A 64 -2.51 6.23 -63.57
CA THR A 64 -3.15 5.43 -64.64
C THR A 64 -4.33 6.19 -65.23
N LEU A 65 -5.14 6.85 -64.40
CA LEU A 65 -6.23 7.71 -64.83
C LEU A 65 -5.71 8.92 -65.64
N ALA A 66 -4.60 9.52 -65.20
CA ALA A 66 -3.93 10.59 -65.95
C ALA A 66 -3.38 10.08 -67.30
N LYS A 67 -2.71 8.93 -67.33
CA LYS A 67 -2.21 8.29 -68.58
C LYS A 67 -3.35 8.00 -69.57
N HIS A 68 -4.50 7.53 -69.10
CA HIS A 68 -5.69 7.34 -69.96
C HIS A 68 -6.26 8.67 -70.49
N LYS A 69 -6.12 9.77 -69.75
CA LYS A 69 -6.52 11.11 -70.21
C LYS A 69 -5.54 11.70 -71.24
N HIS A 70 -4.25 11.35 -71.17
CA HIS A 70 -3.22 11.82 -72.10
C HIS A 70 -3.19 11.12 -73.46
N HIS A 71 -3.80 9.92 -73.60
CA HIS A 71 -3.98 9.31 -74.92
C HIS A 71 -5.05 9.98 -75.80
N SER A 72 -5.89 10.88 -75.25
CA SER A 72 -6.88 11.65 -76.01
C SER A 72 -6.40 13.04 -76.45
N ARG A 73 -5.19 13.47 -76.08
CA ARG A 73 -4.66 14.80 -76.43
C ARG A 73 -3.17 14.75 -76.71
N HIS A 74 -2.85 14.26 -77.91
CA HIS A 74 -1.56 14.56 -78.53
C HIS A 74 -1.60 15.99 -79.08
N SER A 75 -1.30 17.00 -78.26
CA SER A 75 -0.73 18.26 -78.77
C SER A 75 -0.30 19.20 -77.63
N SER A 76 0.82 19.87 -77.87
CA SER A 76 1.48 20.96 -77.13
C SER A 76 2.28 20.61 -75.87
N GLN A 77 3.58 20.54 -76.13
CA GLN A 77 4.70 20.89 -75.25
C GLN A 77 4.46 22.23 -74.52
N VAL A 78 4.95 22.36 -73.28
CA VAL A 78 5.77 23.51 -72.81
C VAL A 78 6.57 23.06 -71.58
N SER A 79 7.82 23.55 -71.56
CA SER A 79 8.93 23.32 -70.65
C SER A 79 8.95 24.26 -69.43
N THR A 80 9.89 24.00 -68.51
CA THR A 80 10.46 24.90 -67.46
C THR A 80 9.58 25.15 -66.22
N LEU A 81 10.05 25.04 -64.98
CA LEU A 81 11.37 25.38 -64.43
C LEU A 81 11.73 24.51 -63.19
N GLU A 82 13.03 24.36 -63.03
CA GLU A 82 13.80 23.80 -61.92
C GLU A 82 13.83 24.73 -60.70
N ASP A 83 14.08 24.19 -59.50
CA ASP A 83 14.96 24.66 -58.38
C ASP A 83 14.37 24.14 -57.04
N GLY A 84 15.02 23.52 -56.05
CA GLY A 84 16.41 23.23 -55.68
C GLY A 84 16.38 22.85 -54.18
N PHE A 85 17.15 21.84 -53.77
CA PHE A 85 17.28 21.27 -52.41
C PHE A 85 17.84 22.31 -51.38
N TYR A 86 17.65 22.28 -50.03
CA TYR A 86 18.02 21.29 -49.00
C TYR A 86 17.44 21.65 -47.60
N ASP A 87 17.46 20.65 -46.70
CA ASP A 87 17.29 20.63 -45.23
C ASP A 87 17.80 21.82 -44.39
N GLN A 88 17.10 22.13 -43.29
CA GLN A 88 17.74 22.32 -41.97
C GLN A 88 16.74 22.08 -40.80
N GLU A 89 17.22 21.33 -39.82
CA GLU A 89 16.56 20.87 -38.59
C GLU A 89 16.26 21.96 -37.52
N GLU A 90 15.33 21.56 -36.62
CA GLU A 90 15.37 21.75 -35.15
C GLU A 90 14.72 23.00 -34.46
N VAL A 91 13.62 22.67 -33.76
CA VAL A 91 13.14 23.05 -32.40
C VAL A 91 12.08 24.15 -32.14
N ILE A 92 11.06 23.70 -31.37
CA ILE A 92 10.18 24.35 -30.36
C ILE A 92 8.80 24.89 -30.83
N SER A 93 7.79 24.04 -30.57
CA SER A 93 6.54 24.28 -29.83
C SER A 93 5.64 25.47 -30.20
N GLY A 94 4.40 25.14 -30.56
CA GLY A 94 3.24 25.97 -30.21
C GLY A 94 2.16 26.05 -31.29
N VAL A 95 1.14 25.19 -31.13
CA VAL A 95 -0.26 25.44 -31.56
C VAL A 95 -0.46 25.87 -33.01
N SER A 96 -0.71 24.90 -33.91
CA SER A 96 -1.40 25.16 -35.17
C SER A 96 -2.81 24.60 -35.11
N GLN A 97 -3.72 25.39 -34.53
CA GLN A 97 -5.13 25.32 -34.91
C GLN A 97 -5.25 26.02 -36.27
N VAL A 98 -5.20 25.21 -37.33
CA VAL A 98 -5.56 25.63 -38.67
C VAL A 98 -6.82 24.86 -39.01
N ASP A 99 -7.96 25.42 -38.60
CA ASP A 99 -9.25 25.09 -39.19
C ASP A 99 -9.15 25.52 -40.67
N SER A 100 -8.89 24.54 -41.54
CA SER A 100 -8.98 24.74 -42.97
C SER A 100 -10.45 24.71 -43.35
N ASP A 101 -11.06 25.90 -43.36
CA ASP A 101 -12.30 26.17 -44.07
C ASP A 101 -12.09 25.91 -45.58
N ILE A 102 -12.30 24.67 -46.01
CA ILE A 102 -12.56 24.34 -47.42
C ILE A 102 -14.03 24.68 -47.68
N GLU A 103 -14.33 25.98 -47.69
CA GLU A 103 -15.47 26.48 -48.45
C GLU A 103 -15.02 26.49 -49.92
N SER A 104 -15.20 25.33 -50.57
CA SER A 104 -15.00 25.18 -52.00
C SER A 104 -15.93 26.15 -52.72
N SER A 105 -15.40 27.29 -53.13
CA SER A 105 -16.11 28.28 -53.92
C SER A 105 -16.45 27.68 -55.28
N ILE A 106 -17.64 27.08 -55.38
CA ILE A 106 -18.21 26.65 -56.65
C ILE A 106 -18.61 27.93 -57.41
N SER A 107 -17.82 28.30 -58.42
CA SER A 107 -18.20 29.40 -59.30
C SER A 107 -19.38 28.95 -60.15
N TYR A 108 -20.57 29.46 -59.86
CA TYR A 108 -21.72 29.34 -60.76
C TYR A 108 -21.51 30.28 -61.95
N GLN A 109 -20.61 29.91 -62.87
CA GLN A 109 -20.63 30.45 -64.22
C GLN A 109 -21.49 29.53 -65.08
N GLN A 110 -22.80 29.65 -64.89
CA GLN A 110 -23.79 29.01 -65.76
C GLN A 110 -23.73 29.70 -67.12
N MET A 111 -23.07 29.05 -68.10
CA MET A 111 -23.22 29.43 -69.50
C MET A 111 -24.67 29.21 -69.91
N LEU A 112 -25.45 30.29 -69.94
CA LEU A 112 -26.71 30.36 -70.68
C LEU A 112 -26.38 30.35 -72.18
N PRO A 113 -26.85 29.36 -72.96
CA PRO A 113 -26.80 29.46 -74.41
C PRO A 113 -27.85 30.48 -74.86
N LEU A 114 -27.38 31.66 -75.26
CA LEU A 114 -28.17 32.64 -76.00
C LEU A 114 -28.52 32.03 -77.37
N MET A 115 -29.68 31.38 -77.49
CA MET A 115 -30.25 31.00 -78.79
C MET A 115 -30.97 32.21 -79.40
N LYS A 116 -30.28 32.88 -80.32
CA LYS A 116 -30.89 33.64 -81.41
C LYS A 116 -31.41 32.63 -82.44
N GLY A 117 -32.72 32.55 -82.63
CA GLY A 117 -33.31 31.77 -83.72
C GLY A 117 -34.80 31.57 -83.60
N ASN A 118 -35.56 32.43 -84.29
CA ASN A 118 -36.92 32.25 -84.81
C ASN A 118 -38.03 31.74 -83.86
N LEU A 119 -38.96 32.65 -83.55
CA LEU A 119 -40.32 32.33 -83.11
C LEU A 119 -40.93 31.28 -84.04
N ASN A 120 -41.16 30.08 -83.53
CA ASN A 120 -42.20 29.17 -84.00
C ASN A 120 -42.63 28.34 -82.79
N LEU A 121 -43.85 28.58 -82.32
CA LEU A 121 -44.64 27.79 -81.37
C LEU A 121 -43.85 27.27 -80.15
N LEU A 122 -43.97 27.95 -79.01
CA LEU A 122 -43.57 27.41 -77.70
C LEU A 122 -43.98 25.94 -77.64
N ASP A 123 -42.98 25.05 -77.66
CA ASP A 123 -43.19 23.64 -77.42
C ASP A 123 -43.58 23.53 -75.95
N VAL A 124 -44.89 23.62 -75.72
CA VAL A 124 -45.50 23.61 -74.39
C VAL A 124 -45.00 22.40 -73.61
N ASP A 125 -44.76 21.29 -74.31
CA ASP A 125 -44.24 20.05 -73.75
C ASP A 125 -42.80 20.21 -73.22
N ALA A 126 -41.93 20.97 -73.89
CA ALA A 126 -40.59 21.26 -73.40
C ALA A 126 -40.60 22.11 -72.12
N ILE A 127 -41.50 23.10 -72.03
CA ILE A 127 -41.68 23.92 -70.83
C ILE A 127 -42.25 23.09 -69.68
N VAL A 128 -43.23 22.24 -69.96
CA VAL A 128 -43.82 21.33 -68.97
C VAL A 128 -42.76 20.34 -68.48
N ALA A 129 -41.94 19.78 -69.35
CA ALA A 129 -40.85 18.89 -68.97
C ALA A 129 -39.82 19.60 -68.07
N GLU A 130 -39.44 20.84 -68.42
CA GLU A 130 -38.54 21.63 -67.58
C GLU A 130 -39.15 21.92 -66.21
N LEU A 131 -40.42 22.31 -66.14
CA LEU A 131 -41.13 22.56 -64.89
C LEU A 131 -41.20 21.29 -64.02
N VAL A 132 -41.53 20.14 -64.61
CA VAL A 132 -41.59 18.85 -63.90
C VAL A 132 -40.20 18.45 -63.38
N MET A 133 -39.16 18.57 -64.20
CA MET A 133 -37.78 18.29 -63.77
C MET A 133 -37.37 19.21 -62.60
N LYS A 134 -37.69 20.50 -62.68
CA LYS A 134 -37.40 21.47 -61.62
C LYS A 134 -38.17 21.16 -60.35
N ASN A 135 -39.44 20.76 -60.44
CA ASN A 135 -40.25 20.39 -59.28
C ASN A 135 -39.68 19.15 -58.57
N VAL A 136 -39.31 18.11 -59.32
CA VAL A 136 -38.68 16.89 -58.75
C VAL A 136 -37.32 17.22 -58.13
N MET A 137 -36.52 18.09 -58.76
CA MET A 137 -35.26 18.56 -58.17
C MET A 137 -35.50 19.31 -56.85
N CYS A 138 -36.53 20.17 -56.79
CA CYS A 138 -36.91 20.85 -55.55
C CYS A 138 -37.30 19.84 -54.47
N ASP A 139 -38.13 18.85 -54.78
CA ASP A 139 -38.52 17.80 -53.83
C ASP A 139 -37.30 17.00 -53.32
N PHE A 140 -36.36 16.66 -54.21
CA PHE A 140 -35.12 15.98 -53.84
C PHE A 140 -34.25 16.83 -52.91
N LEU A 141 -34.05 18.11 -53.25
CA LEU A 141 -33.26 19.03 -52.42
C LEU A 141 -33.89 19.26 -51.06
N VAL A 142 -35.22 19.39 -50.98
CA VAL A 142 -35.94 19.51 -49.71
C VAL A 142 -35.73 18.27 -48.83
N HIS A 143 -35.81 17.07 -49.41
CA HIS A 143 -35.53 15.84 -48.69
C HIS A 143 -34.08 15.76 -48.21
N GLU A 144 -33.11 16.09 -49.08
CA GLU A 144 -31.68 16.07 -48.73
C GLU A 144 -31.34 17.05 -47.60
N VAL A 145 -31.88 18.27 -47.66
CA VAL A 145 -31.76 19.27 -46.59
C VAL A 145 -32.39 18.75 -45.29
N GLY A 146 -33.58 18.14 -45.34
CA GLY A 146 -34.22 17.58 -44.15
C GLY A 146 -33.42 16.44 -43.51
N VAL A 147 -32.79 15.57 -44.32
CA VAL A 147 -31.89 14.53 -43.82
C VAL A 147 -30.64 15.14 -43.18
N MET A 148 -30.07 16.17 -43.79
CA MET A 148 -28.90 16.86 -43.26
C MET A 148 -29.21 17.59 -41.95
N GLU A 149 -30.34 18.28 -41.86
CA GLU A 149 -30.81 18.96 -40.65
C GLU A 149 -30.97 17.97 -39.48
N LYS A 150 -31.61 16.82 -39.72
CA LYS A 150 -31.75 15.78 -38.70
C LYS A 150 -30.39 15.29 -38.19
N LYS A 151 -29.45 15.00 -39.08
CA LYS A 151 -28.08 14.59 -38.71
C LYS A 151 -27.35 15.67 -37.90
N TYR A 152 -27.51 16.93 -38.29
CA TYR A 152 -26.95 18.06 -37.57
C TYR A 152 -27.53 18.17 -36.15
N CYS A 153 -28.85 18.07 -35.99
CA CYS A 153 -29.51 18.07 -34.68
C CYS A 153 -29.04 16.91 -33.80
N GLU A 154 -28.92 15.70 -34.37
CA GLU A 154 -28.40 14.53 -33.64
C GLU A 154 -26.94 14.74 -33.20
N SER A 155 -26.10 15.31 -34.06
CA SER A 155 -24.70 15.64 -33.76
C SER A 155 -24.58 16.73 -32.68
N SER A 156 -25.38 17.79 -32.80
CA SER A 156 -25.46 18.88 -31.82
C SER A 156 -25.86 18.35 -30.44
N ARG A 157 -26.93 17.54 -30.36
CA ARG A 157 -27.35 16.90 -29.11
C ARG A 157 -26.27 15.99 -28.52
N LYS A 158 -25.54 15.24 -29.36
CA LYS A 158 -24.41 14.41 -28.92
C LYS A 158 -23.29 15.26 -28.32
N SER A 159 -22.94 16.38 -28.97
CA SER A 159 -21.93 17.31 -28.47
C SER A 159 -22.34 17.91 -27.12
N GLU A 160 -23.59 18.33 -26.96
CA GLU A 160 -24.11 18.84 -25.70
C GLU A 160 -24.03 17.80 -24.57
N LEU A 161 -24.45 16.56 -24.83
CA LEU A 161 -24.35 15.49 -23.83
C LEU A 161 -22.90 15.19 -23.44
N GLN A 162 -21.97 15.22 -24.41
CA GLN A 162 -20.55 15.05 -24.13
C GLN A 162 -20.00 16.19 -23.25
N LYS A 163 -20.43 17.43 -23.46
CA LYS A 163 -20.07 18.57 -22.61
C LYS A 163 -20.62 18.40 -21.19
N SER A 164 -21.90 18.03 -21.04
CA SER A 164 -22.49 17.80 -19.71
C SER A 164 -21.81 16.65 -18.96
N LEU A 165 -21.45 15.57 -19.65
CA LEU A 165 -20.69 14.47 -19.05
C LEU A 165 -19.33 14.96 -18.54
N LEU A 166 -18.63 15.76 -19.34
CA LEU A 166 -17.34 16.33 -18.95
C LEU A 166 -17.47 17.22 -17.72
N GLU A 167 -18.49 18.08 -17.66
CA GLU A 167 -18.76 18.94 -16.50
C GLU A 167 -19.02 18.12 -15.22
N VAL A 168 -19.80 17.04 -15.33
CA VAL A 168 -20.05 16.13 -14.19
C VAL A 168 -18.74 15.49 -13.73
N LEU A 169 -17.92 14.95 -14.65
CA LEU A 169 -16.64 14.33 -14.31
C LEU A 169 -15.65 15.34 -13.69
N GLU A 170 -15.62 16.59 -14.17
CA GLU A 170 -14.82 17.65 -13.58
C GLU A 170 -15.29 18.02 -12.18
N SER A 171 -16.60 18.04 -11.94
CA SER A 171 -17.17 18.29 -10.62
C SER A 171 -16.84 17.16 -9.63
N GLU A 172 -16.95 15.90 -10.05
CA GLU A 172 -16.57 14.73 -9.24
C GLU A 172 -15.08 14.75 -8.92
N ARG A 173 -14.23 15.06 -9.91
CA ARG A 173 -12.79 15.23 -9.70
C ARG A 173 -12.50 16.29 -8.65
N LEU A 174 -13.20 17.43 -8.68
CA LEU A 174 -13.00 18.51 -7.72
C LEU A 174 -13.43 18.11 -6.30
N VAL A 175 -14.56 17.40 -6.16
CA VAL A 175 -15.02 16.86 -4.88
C VAL A 175 -14.00 15.89 -4.31
N LEU A 176 -13.52 14.92 -5.11
CA LEU A 176 -12.52 13.94 -4.70
C LEU A 176 -11.19 14.60 -4.29
N LEU A 177 -10.76 15.64 -5.02
CA LEU A 177 -9.56 16.41 -4.65
C LEU A 177 -9.73 17.10 -3.29
N ASN A 178 -10.89 17.68 -3.04
CA ASN A 178 -11.19 18.34 -1.77
C ASN A 178 -11.26 17.32 -0.60
N GLU A 179 -11.91 16.17 -0.81
CA GLU A 179 -11.94 15.09 0.18
C GLU A 179 -10.55 14.55 0.48
N ASN A 180 -9.71 14.32 -0.54
CA ASN A 180 -8.33 13.90 -0.37
C ASN A 180 -7.49 14.93 0.40
N ALA A 181 -7.69 16.22 0.17
CA ALA A 181 -7.05 17.26 0.95
C ALA A 181 -7.49 17.19 2.42
N GLY A 182 -8.80 17.06 2.67
CA GLY A 182 -9.36 16.90 4.02
C GLY A 182 -8.81 15.66 4.75
N LEU A 183 -8.74 14.52 4.07
CA LEU A 183 -8.14 13.30 4.61
C LEU A 183 -6.65 13.48 4.91
N SER A 184 -5.91 14.16 4.04
CA SER A 184 -4.48 14.45 4.25
C SER A 184 -4.26 15.30 5.51
N TYR A 185 -5.09 16.32 5.74
CA TYR A 185 -5.03 17.10 6.98
C TYR A 185 -5.31 16.22 8.21
N ARG A 186 -6.36 15.39 8.16
CA ARG A 186 -6.71 14.52 9.29
C ARG A 186 -5.62 13.50 9.59
N VAL A 187 -5.01 12.91 8.56
CA VAL A 187 -3.86 12.00 8.71
C VAL A 187 -2.69 12.74 9.35
N ASN A 188 -2.35 13.94 8.89
CA ASN A 188 -1.26 14.73 9.48
C ASN A 188 -1.52 15.06 10.96
N THR A 189 -2.75 15.44 11.32
CA THR A 189 -3.13 15.67 12.73
C THR A 189 -2.92 14.41 13.58
N LEU A 190 -3.43 13.26 13.12
CA LEU A 190 -3.28 12.00 13.84
C LEU A 190 -1.81 11.54 13.93
N VAL A 191 -0.98 11.85 12.94
CA VAL A 191 0.45 11.55 12.95
C VAL A 191 1.18 12.36 14.03
N GLU A 192 0.90 13.66 14.15
CA GLU A 192 1.51 14.49 15.19
C GLU A 192 1.00 14.10 16.60
N GLU A 193 -0.30 13.82 16.77
CA GLU A 193 -0.83 13.31 18.04
C GLU A 193 -0.17 11.98 18.44
N ASN A 194 0.02 11.05 17.50
CA ASN A 194 0.71 9.78 17.78
C ASN A 194 2.17 9.98 18.19
N LYS A 195 2.85 10.96 17.60
CA LYS A 195 4.22 11.32 17.95
C LYS A 195 4.32 11.90 19.35
N GLU A 196 3.35 12.74 19.75
CA GLU A 196 3.23 13.25 21.12
C GLU A 196 3.00 12.10 22.11
N LEU A 197 2.02 11.23 21.85
CA LEU A 197 1.72 10.05 22.68
C LEU A 197 2.92 9.10 22.79
N ALA A 198 3.68 8.91 21.70
CA ALA A 198 4.90 8.11 21.73
C ALA A 198 5.94 8.72 22.68
N SER A 199 6.12 10.04 22.65
CA SER A 199 7.04 10.74 23.55
C SER A 199 6.59 10.66 25.02
N GLU A 200 5.29 10.79 25.27
CA GLU A 200 4.70 10.68 26.60
C GLU A 200 4.85 9.25 27.16
N SER A 201 4.58 8.24 26.34
CA SER A 201 4.77 6.83 26.71
C SER A 201 6.21 6.53 27.12
N VAL A 202 7.20 7.04 26.38
CA VAL A 202 8.63 6.91 26.74
C VAL A 202 8.93 7.61 28.07
N PHE A 203 8.36 8.80 28.30
CA PHE A 203 8.54 9.53 29.55
C PHE A 203 7.95 8.75 30.74
N ILE A 204 6.71 8.27 30.63
CA ILE A 204 6.04 7.48 31.67
C ILE A 204 6.83 6.20 31.96
N LYS A 205 7.30 5.49 30.92
CA LYS A 205 8.14 4.30 31.07
C LYS A 205 9.42 4.60 31.85
N ARG A 206 10.08 5.73 31.58
CA ARG A 206 11.27 6.17 32.33
C ARG A 206 10.93 6.42 33.80
N LYS A 207 9.84 7.14 34.08
CA LYS A 207 9.41 7.46 35.45
C LYS A 207 9.00 6.21 36.24
N ALA A 208 8.29 5.28 35.62
CA ALA A 208 7.98 3.98 36.22
C ALA A 208 9.27 3.20 36.54
N GLY A 209 10.27 3.25 35.67
CA GLY A 209 11.58 2.65 35.92
C GLY A 209 12.35 3.29 37.09
N GLU A 210 12.32 4.61 37.22
CA GLU A 210 12.90 5.33 38.36
C GLU A 210 12.20 4.94 39.67
N LEU A 211 10.87 4.89 39.68
CA LEU A 211 10.08 4.49 40.84
C LEU A 211 10.38 3.04 41.26
N ALA A 212 10.47 2.12 40.30
CA ALA A 212 10.82 0.73 40.57
C ALA A 212 12.21 0.60 41.24
N LYS A 213 13.20 1.37 40.77
CA LYS A 213 14.53 1.42 41.40
C LYS A 213 14.46 1.95 42.84
N CYS A 214 13.68 2.98 43.09
CA CYS A 214 13.48 3.54 44.44
C CYS A 214 12.89 2.50 45.40
N VAL A 215 11.84 1.78 44.96
CA VAL A 215 11.20 0.74 45.77
C VAL A 215 12.17 -0.42 46.08
N LEU A 216 12.98 -0.85 45.12
CA LEU A 216 14.00 -1.88 45.35
C LEU A 216 15.03 -1.42 46.39
N LYS A 217 15.50 -0.18 46.29
CA LYS A 217 16.42 0.39 47.27
C LYS A 217 15.81 0.42 48.68
N MET A 218 14.56 0.86 48.82
CA MET A 218 13.86 0.87 50.11
C MET A 218 13.73 -0.53 50.73
N ARG A 219 13.48 -1.56 49.92
CA ARG A 219 13.41 -2.95 50.40
C ARG A 219 14.77 -3.43 50.93
N GLU A 220 15.83 -3.08 50.22
CA GLU A 220 17.18 -3.43 50.61
C GLU A 220 17.61 -2.70 51.90
N ASP A 221 17.34 -1.39 51.97
CA ASP A 221 17.58 -0.58 53.17
C ASP A 221 16.81 -1.14 54.39
N HIS A 222 15.55 -1.57 54.20
CA HIS A 222 14.77 -2.21 55.25
C HIS A 222 15.36 -3.56 55.69
N ARG A 223 15.85 -4.36 54.74
CA ARG A 223 16.52 -5.63 55.04
C ARG A 223 17.80 -5.42 55.84
N VAL A 224 18.62 -4.44 55.44
CA VAL A 224 19.85 -4.05 56.15
C VAL A 224 19.51 -3.57 57.56
N TYR A 225 18.48 -2.75 57.72
CA TYR A 225 18.01 -2.29 59.03
C TYR A 225 17.62 -3.47 59.95
N LEU A 226 16.85 -4.44 59.47
CA LEU A 226 16.46 -5.61 60.26
C LEU A 226 17.66 -6.48 60.67
N LEU A 227 18.63 -6.66 59.76
CA LEU A 227 19.86 -7.39 60.06
C LEU A 227 20.71 -6.67 61.10
N HIS A 228 20.83 -5.34 61.00
CA HIS A 228 21.56 -4.53 61.97
C HIS A 228 20.97 -4.73 63.38
N ARG A 229 19.65 -4.64 63.52
CA ARG A 229 18.98 -4.85 64.81
C ARG A 229 19.17 -6.26 65.35
N LYS A 230 19.19 -7.27 64.49
CA LYS A 230 19.47 -8.66 64.90
C LYS A 230 20.92 -8.83 65.39
N ILE A 231 21.87 -8.15 64.77
CA ILE A 231 23.27 -8.15 65.20
C ILE A 231 23.39 -7.52 66.59
N GLU A 232 22.74 -6.37 66.83
CA GLU A 232 22.73 -5.72 68.14
C GLU A 232 22.16 -6.64 69.23
N ASP A 233 21.02 -7.29 68.97
CA ASP A 233 20.41 -8.24 69.91
C ASP A 233 21.35 -9.43 70.22
N LEU A 234 22.01 -9.97 69.19
CA LEU A 234 22.97 -11.08 69.36
C LEU A 234 24.21 -10.64 70.13
N GLN A 235 24.73 -9.43 69.86
CA GLN A 235 25.85 -8.86 70.62
C GLN A 235 25.48 -8.68 72.09
N GLY A 236 24.27 -8.20 72.39
CA GLY A 236 23.76 -8.12 73.76
C GLY A 236 23.69 -9.49 74.45
N GLN A 237 23.23 -10.53 73.73
CA GLN A 237 23.20 -11.90 74.27
C GLN A 237 24.61 -12.46 74.53
N ILE A 238 25.55 -12.25 73.61
CA ILE A 238 26.96 -12.66 73.77
C ILE A 238 27.54 -11.97 75.00
N HIS A 239 27.38 -10.65 75.13
CA HIS A 239 27.88 -9.92 76.28
C HIS A 239 27.28 -10.42 77.61
N GLY A 240 25.97 -10.72 77.63
CA GLY A 240 25.32 -11.31 78.80
C GLY A 240 25.83 -12.72 79.14
N LEU A 241 26.16 -13.53 78.13
CA LEU A 241 26.79 -14.85 78.31
C LEU A 241 28.21 -14.73 78.83
N GLU A 242 29.02 -13.85 78.24
CA GLU A 242 30.39 -13.56 78.69
C GLU A 242 30.43 -13.13 80.15
N LYS A 243 29.51 -12.24 80.55
CA LYS A 243 29.38 -11.80 81.94
C LYS A 243 29.07 -12.97 82.88
N ARG A 244 28.08 -13.81 82.54
CA ARG A 244 27.73 -14.98 83.36
C ARG A 244 28.85 -16.02 83.41
N ASN A 245 29.54 -16.26 82.30
CA ASN A 245 30.70 -17.16 82.27
C ASN A 245 31.82 -16.63 83.17
N LYS A 246 32.11 -15.32 83.11
CA LYS A 246 33.11 -14.70 84.00
C LYS A 246 32.75 -14.89 85.47
N GLU A 247 31.50 -14.62 85.86
CA GLU A 247 31.00 -14.84 87.23
C GLU A 247 31.10 -16.32 87.64
N TYR A 248 30.82 -17.25 86.72
CA TYR A 248 30.95 -18.68 86.97
C TYR A 248 32.40 -19.08 87.29
N TYR A 249 33.36 -18.64 86.49
CA TYR A 249 34.78 -18.89 86.74
C TYR A 249 35.28 -18.25 88.04
N GLU A 250 34.84 -17.03 88.36
CA GLU A 250 35.17 -16.39 89.65
C GLU A 250 34.66 -17.19 90.85
N ARG A 251 33.46 -17.81 90.75
CA ARG A 251 32.93 -18.70 91.81
C ARG A 251 33.73 -19.99 91.94
N LEU A 252 34.15 -20.59 90.82
CA LEU A 252 35.02 -21.78 90.81
C LEU A 252 36.35 -21.50 91.52
N LEU A 253 37.03 -20.40 91.17
CA LEU A 253 38.26 -19.94 91.81
C LEU A 253 38.10 -19.73 93.33
N ARG A 254 36.95 -19.17 93.77
CA ARG A 254 36.66 -19.01 95.20
C ARG A 254 36.46 -20.34 95.93
N ARG A 255 35.90 -21.35 95.26
CA ARG A 255 35.70 -22.70 95.84
C ARG A 255 37.02 -23.45 96.00
N GLU A 256 37.89 -23.40 94.99
CA GLU A 256 39.23 -23.99 95.04
C GLU A 256 40.10 -23.38 96.16
N ASN A 257 39.99 -22.06 96.37
CA ASN A 257 40.66 -21.37 97.48
C ASN A 257 40.07 -21.69 98.86
N GLN A 258 38.78 -22.06 98.95
CA GLN A 258 38.16 -22.50 100.20
C GLN A 258 38.50 -23.96 100.54
N GLU A 259 38.65 -24.83 99.54
CA GLU A 259 39.09 -26.22 99.73
C GLU A 259 40.57 -26.31 100.14
N ASN A 260 41.41 -25.37 99.70
CA ASN A 260 42.82 -25.28 100.12
C ASN A 260 43.04 -24.48 101.43
N GLY A 261 41.98 -23.94 102.05
CA GLY A 261 42.03 -23.08 103.23
C GLY A 261 41.51 -23.69 104.55
N GLY A 262 41.23 -25.00 104.58
CA GLY A 262 40.63 -25.69 105.72
C GLY A 262 41.61 -26.54 106.55
N CYS A 263 42.23 -25.90 107.54
CA CYS A 263 42.69 -26.42 108.84
C CYS A 263 43.73 -27.56 108.93
N MET A 264 44.82 -27.23 109.63
CA MET A 264 45.79 -28.15 110.24
C MET A 264 45.15 -29.15 111.21
N GLY A 265 45.59 -30.41 111.14
CA GLY A 265 45.78 -31.28 112.32
C GLY A 265 44.91 -32.53 112.44
N ASN A 266 45.32 -33.67 111.87
CA ASN A 266 45.91 -34.78 112.65
C ASN A 266 46.24 -36.03 111.81
N LYS A 267 47.28 -36.73 112.27
CA LYS A 267 47.88 -37.98 111.80
C LYS A 267 46.86 -39.09 111.46
N GLY A 268 47.17 -39.85 110.41
CA GLY A 268 47.12 -41.31 110.49
C GLY A 268 46.46 -42.08 109.34
N LYS A 269 47.32 -42.77 108.58
CA LYS A 269 47.14 -44.08 107.93
C LYS A 269 46.23 -44.20 106.68
N ASN A 270 46.92 -44.62 105.62
CA ASN A 270 46.49 -45.33 104.43
C ASN A 270 45.27 -46.25 104.63
N GLY A 271 44.42 -46.27 103.60
CA GLY A 271 43.45 -47.31 103.32
C GLY A 271 42.44 -46.81 102.31
N GLY A 272 42.80 -46.90 101.02
CA GLY A 272 41.96 -46.43 99.93
C GLY A 272 40.66 -47.22 99.84
N GLU A 273 39.54 -46.51 99.93
CA GLU A 273 38.24 -46.94 99.47
C GLU A 273 37.55 -45.73 98.85
N GLY A 274 37.10 -45.90 97.61
CA GLY A 274 36.84 -44.82 96.69
C GLY A 274 35.56 -44.04 96.95
N ILE A 275 35.50 -42.85 96.36
CA ILE A 275 34.25 -42.25 95.89
C ILE A 275 34.57 -41.61 94.53
N ALA A 276 34.31 -42.36 93.46
CA ALA A 276 34.23 -41.80 92.12
C ALA A 276 33.05 -40.82 92.11
N LEU A 277 33.34 -39.50 92.08
CA LEU A 277 32.32 -38.50 91.84
C LEU A 277 32.01 -38.50 90.34
N GLU A 278 31.20 -39.47 89.91
CA GLU A 278 30.65 -39.55 88.57
C GLU A 278 29.62 -38.41 88.41
N VAL A 279 30.06 -37.25 87.93
CA VAL A 279 29.14 -36.22 87.45
C VAL A 279 28.56 -36.71 86.14
N HIS A 280 27.41 -37.37 86.24
CA HIS A 280 26.57 -37.72 85.11
C HIS A 280 26.07 -36.42 84.45
N VAL A 281 26.82 -35.92 83.46
CA VAL A 281 26.30 -34.91 82.53
C VAL A 281 25.32 -35.61 81.61
N GLN A 282 24.04 -35.58 82.00
CA GLN A 282 22.96 -35.94 81.11
C GLN A 282 22.88 -34.86 80.02
N MET A 283 23.62 -35.06 78.92
CA MET A 283 23.35 -34.36 77.67
C MET A 283 21.94 -34.78 77.24
N GLU A 284 20.95 -33.96 77.55
CA GLU A 284 19.68 -34.04 76.82
C GLU A 284 20.01 -33.86 75.33
N LYS A 285 19.63 -34.85 74.53
CA LYS A 285 19.75 -34.83 73.08
C LYS A 285 19.26 -33.48 72.57
N PRO A 286 19.94 -32.83 71.61
CA PRO A 286 19.40 -31.62 71.01
C PRO A 286 18.04 -31.99 70.41
N ARG A 287 16.96 -31.41 70.96
CA ARG A 287 15.66 -31.43 70.29
C ARG A 287 15.90 -30.79 68.93
N ARG A 288 15.88 -31.59 67.87
CA ARG A 288 15.79 -31.08 66.50
C ARG A 288 14.60 -30.12 66.49
N PHE A 289 14.87 -28.82 66.40
CA PHE A 289 13.86 -27.85 66.02
C PHE A 289 13.48 -28.16 64.57
N LYS A 290 12.48 -29.01 64.42
CA LYS A 290 11.78 -29.23 63.17
C LYS A 290 10.98 -27.96 62.94
N TRP A 291 11.36 -27.16 61.94
CA TRP A 291 10.47 -26.14 61.40
C TRP A 291 9.17 -26.87 61.01
N LYS A 292 8.11 -26.64 61.78
CA LYS A 292 6.75 -26.93 61.34
C LYS A 292 6.40 -25.80 60.37
N GLU A 293 6.39 -26.10 59.08
CA GLU A 293 5.47 -25.43 58.18
C GLU A 293 4.06 -25.69 58.74
N GLU A 294 3.43 -24.64 59.26
CA GLU A 294 1.99 -24.65 59.49
C GLU A 294 1.30 -24.64 58.12
N GLY A 295 0.98 -25.84 57.65
CA GLY A 295 -0.14 -26.06 56.77
C GLY A 295 -1.27 -26.73 57.55
N ASN A 296 -2.43 -26.10 57.63
CA ASN A 296 -3.73 -26.77 57.47
C ASN A 296 -4.82 -25.71 57.32
N SER A 297 -5.80 -25.83 56.42
CA SER A 297 -6.60 -27.01 56.05
C SER A 297 -7.29 -26.72 54.69
N SER A 298 -7.92 -27.62 53.94
CA SER A 298 -8.33 -29.00 54.11
C SER A 298 -8.68 -29.52 52.72
N ARG A 299 -8.16 -30.68 52.31
CA ARG A 299 -8.59 -31.36 51.07
C ARG A 299 -9.77 -32.27 51.44
N LYS A 300 -11.00 -31.85 51.13
CA LYS A 300 -12.17 -32.73 51.09
C LYS A 300 -12.54 -32.92 49.62
N ASN A 301 -12.35 -34.14 49.13
CA ASN A 301 -12.93 -34.59 47.87
C ASN A 301 -14.45 -34.70 48.08
N PHE A 302 -15.23 -33.92 47.35
CA PHE A 302 -16.59 -34.27 46.97
C PHE A 302 -16.88 -33.66 45.59
N ASP A 303 -17.42 -34.51 44.71
CA ASP A 303 -17.95 -34.21 43.40
C ASP A 303 -18.82 -32.93 43.38
N GLY A 304 -18.62 -32.09 42.36
CA GLY A 304 -19.46 -30.91 42.17
C GLY A 304 -18.95 -29.95 41.11
N LYS A 305 -19.48 -30.08 39.90
CA LYS A 305 -19.41 -29.14 38.78
C LYS A 305 -19.42 -27.66 39.23
N LYS A 306 -18.49 -26.83 38.74
CA LYS A 306 -18.72 -25.61 37.91
C LYS A 306 -17.55 -24.59 37.93
N LYS A 307 -17.12 -24.25 36.71
CA LYS A 307 -16.68 -22.94 36.19
C LYS A 307 -15.58 -22.18 36.94
N GLY A 308 -14.36 -22.23 36.38
CA GLY A 308 -13.24 -21.35 36.77
C GLY A 308 -12.07 -21.35 35.80
N HIS A 309 -12.30 -21.52 34.49
CA HIS A 309 -11.28 -21.38 33.44
C HIS A 309 -11.74 -20.32 32.43
N SER A 310 -11.44 -19.03 32.63
CA SER A 310 -11.66 -18.05 31.55
C SER A 310 -10.67 -16.88 31.48
N LEU A 311 -10.04 -16.46 32.58
CA LEU A 311 -9.20 -15.26 32.54
C LEU A 311 -7.75 -15.52 32.07
N TRP A 312 -7.14 -16.63 32.48
CA TRP A 312 -5.75 -16.94 32.11
C TRP A 312 -5.58 -17.56 30.71
N LYS A 313 -6.67 -18.07 30.11
CA LYS A 313 -6.64 -18.63 28.74
C LYS A 313 -6.78 -17.58 27.64
N LYS A 314 -7.18 -16.34 27.98
CA LYS A 314 -7.31 -15.22 27.02
C LYS A 314 -6.06 -14.37 26.86
N LEU A 315 -5.12 -14.41 27.82
CA LEU A 315 -3.89 -13.62 27.77
C LEU A 315 -2.72 -14.34 27.07
N LYS A 316 -2.84 -15.65 26.83
CA LYS A 316 -1.78 -16.46 26.20
C LYS A 316 -2.02 -16.75 24.70
N ASN A 317 -3.10 -16.19 24.12
CA ASN A 317 -3.45 -16.30 22.71
C ASN A 317 -3.20 -15.00 21.93
N MET A 318 -2.42 -14.05 22.48
CA MET A 318 -2.00 -12.84 21.78
C MET A 318 -0.52 -12.94 21.45
N ASP A 319 -0.17 -13.86 20.56
CA ASP A 319 1.05 -13.76 19.76
C ASP A 319 0.67 -13.39 18.33
N LEU A 320 1.33 -12.33 17.85
CA LEU A 320 1.55 -11.93 16.46
C LEU A 320 0.31 -11.71 15.57
N LEU A 321 -0.19 -10.47 15.60
CA LEU A 321 -0.67 -9.82 14.38
C LEU A 321 0.53 -9.16 13.69
N LEU A 322 1.26 -9.95 12.90
CA LEU A 322 1.93 -9.44 11.71
C LEU A 322 0.85 -9.35 10.61
N CYS A 323 0.24 -8.18 10.44
CA CYS A 323 -0.26 -7.75 9.13
C CYS A 323 0.90 -6.98 8.50
N GLY A 324 1.41 -7.23 7.30
CA GLY A 324 1.04 -8.15 6.24
C GLY A 324 1.82 -7.65 5.03
N THR A 325 2.97 -8.25 4.75
CA THR A 325 3.67 -8.09 3.47
C THR A 325 2.96 -8.98 2.46
N ASN A 326 2.36 -8.36 1.44
CA ASN A 326 1.77 -9.05 0.29
C ASN A 326 2.83 -9.89 -0.45
N PRO A 327 2.50 -11.14 -0.85
CA PRO A 327 3.18 -11.75 -1.97
C PRO A 327 2.18 -12.44 -2.91
N THR A 328 1.74 -11.73 -3.95
CA THR A 328 1.37 -12.34 -5.24
C THR A 328 1.19 -11.24 -6.28
N CYS A 329 2.30 -10.92 -6.95
CA CYS A 329 2.37 -10.46 -8.33
C CYS A 329 3.51 -11.27 -8.96
N ALA A 330 3.15 -12.30 -9.73
CA ALA A 330 3.92 -12.94 -10.79
C ALA A 330 3.00 -13.92 -11.51
#